data_AF-A0A2Z3I5L1-F1
#
_entry.id   AF-A0A2Z3I5L1-F1
#
_cell.length_a   1.000
_cell.length_b   1.000
_cell.length_c   1.000
_cell.angle_alpha   90.00
_cell.angle_beta   90.00
_cell.angle_gamma   90.00
#
_symmetry.space_group_name_H-M   'P 1'
#
loop_
_entity.id
_entity.type
_entity.pdbx_description
1 polymer ?
#
loop_
_entity_poly.entity_id
_entity_poly.type
_entity_poly.pdbx_seq_one_letter_code
_entity_poly.pdbx_strand_id
1 'polypeptide(L)'
;MTSAVTLAPRWEAIPPVQSRSTDFEVSRIQGALWSIRPVSERARRAAPYLLFQGGMPQGDAVVYDHQKSNALLYRLRQDGFRILYHGPAGPIDI
;
A
#
# COMPACT_ATOMS: atom_id res chain seq x y z
N MET A 1 -23.23 -46.76 20.73
CA MET A 1 -23.00 -45.33 21.04
C MET A 1 -22.41 -44.72 19.79
N THR A 2 -23.21 -43.96 19.05
CA THR A 2 -22.89 -43.48 17.69
C THR A 2 -22.37 -42.06 17.78
N SER A 3 -21.07 -41.86 17.55
CA SER A 3 -20.46 -40.54 17.50
C SER A 3 -20.80 -39.85 16.18
N ALA A 4 -21.57 -38.76 16.26
CA ALA A 4 -21.80 -37.87 15.13
C ALA A 4 -20.53 -37.06 14.87
N VAL A 5 -19.88 -37.30 13.73
CA VAL A 5 -18.83 -36.43 13.19
C VAL A 5 -19.51 -35.23 12.54
N THR A 6 -19.54 -34.11 13.25
CA THR A 6 -19.96 -32.82 12.69
C THR A 6 -18.87 -32.33 11.74
N LEU A 7 -19.02 -32.61 10.46
CA LEU A 7 -18.29 -31.96 9.37
C LEU A 7 -18.72 -30.49 9.29
N ALA A 8 -17.89 -29.59 9.81
CA ALA A 8 -18.06 -28.16 9.55
C ALA A 8 -17.79 -27.88 8.04
N PRO A 9 -18.61 -27.06 7.38
CA PRO A 9 -18.47 -26.80 5.95
C PRO A 9 -17.23 -25.92 5.70
N ARG A 10 -16.31 -26.46 4.89
CA ARG A 10 -15.01 -25.91 4.46
C ARG A 10 -15.17 -24.78 3.42
N TRP A 11 -16.09 -23.83 3.64
CA TRP A 11 -16.16 -22.66 2.76
C TRP A 11 -15.16 -21.61 3.27
N GLU A 12 -14.02 -21.58 2.58
CA GLU A 12 -13.28 -20.37 2.24
C GLU A 12 -13.22 -19.28 3.32
N ALA A 13 -12.53 -19.59 4.42
CA ALA A 13 -11.60 -18.59 4.92
C ALA A 13 -10.58 -18.39 3.79
N ILE A 14 -10.81 -17.40 2.93
CA ILE A 14 -9.76 -16.84 2.10
C ILE A 14 -8.64 -16.57 3.10
N PRO A 15 -7.50 -17.29 3.05
CA PRO A 15 -6.40 -16.98 3.96
C PRO A 15 -6.17 -15.48 3.80
N PRO A 16 -5.98 -14.70 4.88
CA PRO A 16 -5.60 -13.31 4.72
C PRO A 16 -4.43 -13.36 3.77
N VAL A 17 -4.62 -12.83 2.56
CA VAL A 17 -3.60 -12.86 1.52
C VAL A 17 -2.39 -12.35 2.26
N GLN A 18 -1.37 -13.21 2.43
CA GLN A 18 -0.12 -12.80 3.03
C GLN A 18 0.44 -11.82 2.01
N SER A 19 -0.03 -10.58 2.13
CA SER A 19 0.26 -9.48 1.25
C SER A 19 1.76 -9.40 1.30
N ARG A 20 2.41 -9.65 0.17
CA ARG A 20 3.86 -9.54 0.02
C ARG A 20 4.24 -8.21 0.64
N SER A 21 4.87 -8.23 1.82
CA SER A 21 4.90 -7.13 2.79
C SER A 21 5.01 -5.75 2.12
N THR A 22 3.88 -5.08 1.89
CA THR A 22 3.84 -3.78 1.22
C THR A 22 4.36 -2.73 2.18
N ASP A 23 5.21 -1.83 1.68
CA ASP A 23 5.73 -0.71 2.45
C ASP A 23 4.90 0.55 2.24
N PHE A 24 4.53 0.85 0.99
CA PHE A 24 3.72 2.01 0.62
C PHE A 24 2.51 1.61 -0.21
N GLU A 25 1.36 2.19 0.13
CA GLU A 25 0.17 2.21 -0.73
C GLU A 25 0.10 3.53 -1.47
N VAL A 26 -0.22 3.48 -2.77
CA VAL A 26 -0.24 4.64 -3.64
C VAL A 26 -1.55 4.69 -4.39
N SER A 27 -2.31 5.75 -4.19
CA SER A 27 -3.62 5.94 -4.82
C SER A 27 -3.65 7.22 -5.62
N ARG A 28 -4.14 7.18 -6.86
CA ARG A 28 -4.39 8.39 -7.63
C ARG A 28 -5.67 9.06 -7.12
N ILE A 29 -5.55 10.29 -6.63
CA ILE A 29 -6.69 11.13 -6.25
C ILE A 29 -6.94 12.18 -7.35
N GLN A 30 -8.11 12.81 -7.30
CA GLN A 30 -8.65 13.74 -8.30
C GLN A 30 -7.57 14.63 -8.97
N GLY A 31 -7.62 14.75 -10.30
CA GLY A 31 -6.81 15.75 -11.02
C GLY A 31 -5.31 15.50 -11.11
N ALA A 32 -4.86 14.22 -11.10
CA ALA A 32 -3.45 13.83 -11.22
C ALA A 32 -2.59 14.01 -9.96
N LEU A 33 -3.23 14.07 -8.80
CA LEU A 33 -2.54 13.97 -7.52
C LEU A 33 -2.40 12.50 -7.10
N TRP A 34 -1.35 12.20 -6.35
CA TRP A 34 -1.09 10.86 -5.82
C TRP A 34 -0.98 10.93 -4.30
N SER A 35 -1.80 10.13 -3.62
CA SER A 35 -1.72 9.90 -2.18
C SER A 35 -0.79 8.73 -1.94
N ILE A 36 0.29 8.94 -1.18
CA ILE A 36 1.28 7.93 -0.83
C ILE A 36 1.20 7.70 0.68
N ARG A 37 0.80 6.49 1.08
CA ARG A 37 0.61 6.11 2.48
C ARG A 37 1.66 5.07 2.91
N PRO A 38 2.48 5.34 3.94
CA PRO A 38 3.30 4.33 4.58
C PRO A 38 2.43 3.33 5.36
N VAL A 39 2.47 2.06 4.99
CA VAL A 39 1.70 0.99 5.65
C VAL A 39 2.57 0.06 6.50
N SER A 40 3.87 -0.08 6.18
CA SER A 40 4.82 -0.80 7.01
C SER A 40 5.49 0.09 8.06
N GLU A 41 6.00 -0.53 9.13
CA GLU A 41 6.79 0.19 10.15
C GLU A 41 8.07 0.79 9.56
N ARG A 42 8.71 0.06 8.63
CA ARG A 42 9.88 0.53 7.88
C ARG A 42 9.55 1.80 7.09
N ALA A 43 8.42 1.80 6.39
CA ALA A 43 7.92 2.95 5.64
C ALA A 43 7.56 4.14 6.52
N ARG A 44 6.94 3.91 7.69
CA ARG A 44 6.62 4.97 8.66
C ARG A 44 7.87 5.68 9.17
N ARG A 45 8.98 4.96 9.39
CA ARG A 45 10.28 5.56 9.74
C ARG A 45 10.86 6.39 8.59
N ALA A 46 10.54 6.04 7.35
CA ALA A 46 10.95 6.78 6.16
C ALA A 46 10.00 7.92 5.75
N ALA A 47 8.82 8.02 6.37
CA ALA A 47 7.81 9.03 6.05
C ALA A 47 8.29 10.49 6.16
N PRO A 48 9.18 10.88 7.09
CA PRO A 48 9.74 12.23 7.12
C PRO A 48 10.45 12.61 5.81
N TYR A 49 11.14 11.66 5.15
CA TYR A 49 11.79 11.90 3.86
C TYR A 49 10.79 12.24 2.75
N LEU A 50 9.57 11.72 2.84
CA LEU A 50 8.50 12.12 1.94
C LEU A 50 8.20 13.61 2.15
N LEU A 51 7.88 14.03 3.38
CA LEU A 51 7.52 15.43 3.66
C LEU A 51 8.61 16.43 3.22
N PHE A 52 9.89 16.09 3.38
CA PHE A 52 11.01 16.93 2.89
C PHE A 52 11.07 17.12 1.37
N GLN A 53 10.48 16.22 0.57
CA GLN A 53 10.42 16.34 -0.90
C GLN A 53 9.25 17.21 -1.39
N GLY A 54 8.57 17.93 -0.48
CA GLY A 54 7.55 18.92 -0.81
C GLY A 54 6.15 18.35 -1.03
N GLY A 55 5.86 17.19 -0.44
CA GLY A 55 4.51 16.63 -0.41
C GLY A 55 3.63 17.32 0.63
N MET A 56 2.33 17.38 0.36
CA MET A 56 1.35 17.95 1.30
C MET A 56 0.85 16.84 2.25
N PRO A 57 1.01 16.98 3.58
CA PRO A 57 0.49 16.00 4.52
C PRO A 57 -1.04 15.98 4.49
N GLN A 58 -1.62 14.77 4.46
CA GLN A 58 -3.06 14.54 4.50
C GLN A 58 -3.36 13.29 5.35
N GLY A 59 -3.56 13.52 6.66
CA GLY A 59 -3.69 12.43 7.63
C GLY A 59 -2.42 11.58 7.67
N ASP A 60 -2.57 10.27 7.50
CA ASP A 60 -1.45 9.31 7.46
C ASP A 60 -0.77 9.20 6.09
N ALA A 61 -1.19 10.00 5.10
CA ALA A 61 -0.64 9.98 3.75
C ALA A 61 0.04 11.30 3.38
N VAL A 62 0.86 11.26 2.33
CA VAL A 62 1.47 12.45 1.72
C VAL A 62 1.00 12.55 0.27
N VAL A 63 0.51 13.72 -0.10
CA VAL A 63 -0.02 13.99 -1.44
C VAL A 63 1.00 14.71 -2.29
N TYR A 64 1.18 14.24 -3.52
CA TYR A 64 2.08 14.81 -4.52
C TYR A 64 1.37 15.09 -5.83
N ASP A 65 1.90 16.06 -6.58
CA ASP A 65 1.64 16.14 -8.02
C ASP A 65 2.22 14.91 -8.74
N HIS A 66 1.70 14.63 -9.94
CA HIS A 66 2.11 13.48 -10.75
C HIS A 66 3.61 13.44 -11.11
N GLN A 67 4.25 14.60 -11.32
CA GLN A 67 5.66 14.62 -11.71
C GLN A 67 6.56 14.26 -10.53
N LYS A 68 6.30 14.85 -9.36
CA LYS A 68 7.04 14.58 -8.13
C LYS A 68 6.76 13.18 -7.59
N SER A 69 5.53 12.68 -7.72
CA SER A 69 5.19 11.33 -7.28
C SER A 69 6.00 10.27 -8.03
N ASN A 70 6.16 10.38 -9.34
CA ASN A 70 6.92 9.39 -10.12
C ASN A 70 8.40 9.33 -9.72
N ALA A 71 9.05 10.49 -9.56
CA ALA A 71 10.46 10.55 -9.15
C ALA A 71 10.67 9.97 -7.74
N LEU A 72 9.76 10.31 -6.82
CA LEU A 72 9.77 9.79 -5.45
C LEU A 72 9.56 8.28 -5.41
N LEU A 73 8.56 7.77 -6.12
CA LEU A 73 8.24 6.34 -6.16
C LEU A 73 9.36 5.53 -6.82
N TYR A 74 10.05 6.10 -7.81
CA TYR A 74 11.25 5.50 -8.37
C TYR A 74 12.37 5.38 -7.33
N ARG A 75 12.64 6.46 -6.56
CA ARG A 75 13.65 6.43 -5.49
C ARG A 75 13.29 5.43 -4.39
N LEU A 76 12.05 5.40 -3.93
CA LEU A 76 11.59 4.44 -2.92
C LEU A 76 11.80 2.99 -3.38
N ARG A 77 11.59 2.68 -4.66
CA ARG A 77 11.92 1.36 -5.21
C ARG A 77 13.42 1.07 -5.21
N GLN A 78 14.26 2.05 -5.56
CA GLN A 78 15.71 1.88 -5.50
C GLN A 78 16.20 1.62 -4.06
N ASP A 79 15.54 2.20 -3.07
CA ASP A 79 15.80 1.97 -1.65
C ASP A 79 15.21 0.64 -1.13
N GLY A 80 14.62 -0.17 -2.02
CA GLY A 80 14.12 -1.51 -1.75
C GLY A 80 12.73 -1.56 -1.10
N PHE A 81 11.97 -0.47 -1.13
CA PHE A 81 10.60 -0.46 -0.63
C PHE A 81 9.64 -1.08 -1.64
N ARG A 82 8.66 -1.84 -1.13
CA ARG A 82 7.59 -2.45 -1.92
C ARG A 82 6.39 -1.50 -2.00
N ILE A 83 5.91 -1.25 -3.21
CA ILE A 83 4.87 -0.26 -3.47
C ILE A 83 3.67 -0.93 -4.13
N LEU A 84 2.50 -0.76 -3.52
CA LEU A 84 1.21 -1.20 -4.05
C LEU A 84 0.48 0.00 -4.67
N TYR A 85 0.13 -0.10 -5.96
CA TYR A 85 -0.60 0.96 -6.67
C TYR A 85 -2.08 0.63 -6.76
N HIS A 86 -2.95 1.49 -6.25
CA HIS A 86 -4.39 1.39 -6.44
C HIS A 86 -4.80 2.25 -7.64
N GLY A 87 -4.99 1.59 -8.78
CA GLY A 87 -5.56 2.20 -9.97
C GLY A 87 -7.09 2.03 -10.04
N PRO A 88 -7.76 2.69 -10.99
CA PRO A 88 -9.21 2.50 -11.23
C PRO A 88 -9.59 1.05 -11.58
N ALA A 89 -8.63 0.22 -11.98
CA ALA A 89 -8.80 -1.20 -12.29
C ALA A 89 -8.45 -2.15 -11.11
N GLY A 90 -8.11 -1.62 -9.92
CA GLY A 90 -7.69 -2.42 -8.76
C GLY A 90 -6.20 -2.28 -8.40
N PRO A 91 -5.70 -3.07 -7.43
CA PRO A 91 -4.31 -3.05 -7.02
C PRO A 91 -3.37 -3.59 -8.11
N ILE A 92 -2.28 -2.88 -8.36
CA ILE A 92 -1.18 -3.26 -9.25
C ILE A 92 0.08 -3.32 -8.38
N ASP A 93 0.65 -4.52 -8.24
CA ASP A 93 1.98 -4.71 -7.67
C ASP A 93 3.02 -4.35 -8.74
N ILE A 94 3.85 -3.33 -8.49
CA ILE A 94 4.86 -2.84 -9.45
C ILE A 94 6.22 -2.61 -8.80
#